data_AF-A0A1G4T8F8-F1
#
_entry.id   AF-A0A1G4T8F8-F1
#
_cell.length_a   1.000
_cell.length_b   1.000
_cell.length_c   1.000
_cell.angle_alpha   90.00
_cell.angle_beta   90.00
_cell.angle_gamma   90.00
#
_symmetry.space_group_name_H-M   'P 1'
#
loop_
_entity.id
_entity.type
_entity.pdbx_description
1 polymer ?
#
loop_
_entity_poly.entity_id
_entity_poly.type
_entity_poly.pdbx_seq_one_letter_code
_entity_poly.pdbx_strand_id
1 'polypeptide(L)'
;MLNISEWMQKLKKGDTAFFKPPKGKLLADNSAKNFELINDITSLSHLYEINCNLAVSKSIFGFIYAGQDGNFFPDIDGNFVFTHHIIITVVTNTIVSKIITHLPKNLNDAIASGIPNLHRFV
;
A
#
# COMPACT_ATOMS: atom_id res chain seq x y z
N MET A 1 -6.85 28.92 6.03
CA MET A 1 -7.05 27.50 6.40
C MET A 1 -5.74 26.80 6.08
N LEU A 2 -5.01 26.29 7.08
CA LEU A 2 -3.78 25.53 6.79
C LEU A 2 -4.16 24.25 6.06
N ASN A 3 -3.42 23.88 5.02
CA ASN A 3 -3.57 22.54 4.44
C ASN A 3 -2.98 21.50 5.42
N ILE A 4 -3.37 20.23 5.29
CA ILE A 4 -2.96 19.16 6.21
C ILE A 4 -1.42 19.05 6.32
N SER A 5 -0.70 19.23 5.21
CA SER A 5 0.77 19.15 5.18
C SER A 5 1.41 20.25 6.04
N GLU A 6 0.93 21.49 5.91
CA GLU A 6 1.42 22.62 6.71
C GLU A 6 1.07 22.50 8.20
N TRP A 7 -0.08 21.90 8.53
CA TRP A 7 -0.45 21.62 9.91
C TRP A 7 0.44 20.53 10.51
N MET A 8 0.68 19.43 9.78
CA MET A 8 1.53 18.33 10.24
C MET A 8 2.96 18.78 10.56
N GLN A 9 3.53 19.69 9.74
CA GLN A 9 4.88 20.22 9.97
C GLN A 9 5.03 21.05 11.26
N LYS A 10 3.92 21.52 11.84
CA LYS A 10 3.91 22.37 13.04
C LYS A 10 3.60 21.60 14.32
N LEU A 11 3.23 20.32 14.21
CA LEU A 11 2.88 19.48 15.35
C LEU A 11 4.04 19.31 16.32
N LYS A 12 3.73 19.40 17.60
CA LYS A 12 4.66 19.15 18.71
C LYS A 12 4.13 18.02 19.57
N LYS A 13 5.04 17.37 20.28
CA LYS A 13 4.68 16.35 21.28
C LYS A 13 3.76 17.00 22.33
N GLY A 14 2.60 16.40 22.54
CA GLY A 14 1.57 16.90 23.47
C GLY A 14 0.41 17.64 22.79
N ASP A 15 0.50 17.93 21.49
CA ASP A 15 -0.61 18.50 20.74
C ASP A 15 -1.80 17.53 20.67
N THR A 16 -3.01 18.09 20.70
CA THR A 16 -4.25 17.30 20.59
C THR A 16 -4.69 17.20 19.14
N ALA A 17 -4.95 15.97 18.67
CA ALA A 17 -5.53 15.70 17.37
C ALA A 17 -6.96 15.17 17.52
N PHE A 18 -7.89 15.75 16.77
CA PHE A 18 -9.27 15.26 16.69
C PHE A 18 -9.45 14.50 15.38
N PHE A 19 -9.94 13.27 15.46
CA PHE A 19 -10.26 12.45 14.30
C PHE A 19 -11.66 11.86 14.45
N LYS A 20 -12.28 11.55 13.31
CA LYS A 20 -13.50 10.75 13.27
C LYS A 20 -13.12 9.29 13.06
N PRO A 21 -13.81 8.33 13.70
CA PRO A 21 -13.58 6.93 13.41
C PRO A 21 -13.83 6.66 11.92
N PRO A 22 -13.04 5.77 11.29
CA PRO A 22 -13.26 5.37 9.91
C PRO A 22 -14.65 4.75 9.76
N LYS A 23 -15.33 5.06 8.65
CA LYS A 23 -16.68 4.55 8.36
C LYS A 23 -16.67 3.23 7.57
N GLY A 24 -15.54 2.88 6.96
CA GLY A 24 -15.37 1.65 6.19
C GLY A 24 -14.66 0.57 7.02
N LYS A 25 -14.94 -0.69 6.70
CA LYS A 25 -14.08 -1.82 7.07
C LYS A 25 -13.40 -2.30 5.81
N LEU A 26 -12.07 -2.41 5.87
CA LEU A 26 -11.31 -3.09 4.85
C LEU A 26 -11.47 -4.60 5.11
N LEU A 27 -12.33 -5.25 4.34
CA LEU A 27 -12.57 -6.69 4.48
C LEU A 27 -11.71 -7.40 3.43
N ALA A 28 -10.74 -8.18 3.89
CA ALA A 28 -10.02 -9.11 3.02
C ALA A 28 -10.92 -10.31 2.70
N ASP A 29 -10.87 -10.78 1.45
CA ASP A 29 -11.56 -12.02 1.08
C ASP A 29 -10.80 -13.21 1.68
N ASN A 30 -11.39 -13.79 2.72
CA ASN A 30 -10.79 -14.92 3.43
C ASN A 30 -10.72 -16.21 2.59
N SER A 31 -11.37 -16.30 1.43
CA SER A 31 -11.30 -17.46 0.55
C SER A 31 -10.02 -17.49 -0.30
N ALA A 32 -9.47 -16.33 -0.65
CA ALA A 32 -8.26 -16.23 -1.48
C ALA A 32 -7.02 -16.74 -0.74
N LYS A 33 -6.16 -17.51 -1.41
CA LYS A 33 -4.89 -17.98 -0.83
C LYS A 33 -3.74 -16.99 -1.06
N ASN A 34 -3.85 -16.20 -2.14
CA ASN A 34 -2.82 -15.30 -2.61
C ASN A 34 -3.39 -13.88 -2.74
N PHE A 35 -2.63 -12.88 -2.27
CA PHE A 35 -2.98 -11.46 -2.36
C PHE A 35 -1.91 -10.70 -3.12
N GLU A 36 -2.35 -9.85 -4.04
CA GLU A 36 -1.50 -8.90 -4.75
C GLU A 36 -1.84 -7.49 -4.31
N LEU A 37 -0.91 -6.86 -3.61
CA LEU A 37 -1.04 -5.53 -3.05
C LEU A 37 -0.13 -4.59 -3.83
N ILE A 38 -0.68 -3.97 -4.87
CA ILE A 38 0.07 -3.12 -5.81
C ILE A 38 -0.44 -1.70 -5.69
N ASN A 39 0.40 -0.79 -5.21
CA ASN A 39 -0.06 0.58 -4.96
C ASN A 39 1.09 1.61 -4.91
N ASP A 40 0.73 2.89 -4.92
CA ASP A 40 1.68 3.94 -4.60
C ASP A 40 1.79 4.15 -3.07
N ILE A 41 2.73 5.00 -2.68
CA ILE A 41 3.02 5.29 -1.28
C ILE A 41 1.85 5.83 -0.47
N THR A 42 0.85 6.45 -1.11
CA THR A 42 -0.30 7.01 -0.40
C THR A 42 -1.18 5.93 0.25
N SER A 43 -1.05 4.69 -0.19
CA SER A 43 -1.79 3.55 0.36
C SER A 43 -0.97 2.71 1.36
N LEU A 44 0.27 3.07 1.68
CA LEU A 44 1.16 2.22 2.50
C LEU A 44 0.52 1.80 3.83
N SER A 45 -0.12 2.73 4.54
CA SER A 45 -0.80 2.44 5.81
C SER A 45 -1.98 1.47 5.65
N HIS A 46 -2.73 1.56 4.56
CA HIS A 46 -3.81 0.62 4.26
C HIS A 46 -3.27 -0.77 3.97
N LEU A 47 -2.14 -0.88 3.26
CA LEU A 47 -1.52 -2.16 2.97
C LEU A 47 -1.02 -2.83 4.25
N TYR A 48 -0.42 -2.07 5.18
CA TYR A 48 -0.05 -2.58 6.49
C TYR A 48 -1.27 -3.08 7.29
N GLU A 49 -2.37 -2.32 7.29
CA GLU A 49 -3.62 -2.76 7.93
C GLU A 49 -4.13 -4.10 7.34
N ILE A 50 -4.06 -4.29 6.02
CA ILE A 50 -4.40 -5.58 5.39
C ILE A 50 -3.47 -6.67 5.91
N ASN A 51 -2.16 -6.46 5.82
CA ASN A 51 -1.16 -7.45 6.20
C ASN A 51 -1.31 -7.91 7.66
N CYS A 52 -1.55 -6.99 8.60
CA CYS A 52 -1.78 -7.31 10.01
C CYS A 52 -3.04 -8.15 10.26
N ASN A 53 -4.03 -8.09 9.36
CA ASN A 53 -5.32 -8.77 9.52
C ASN A 53 -5.46 -10.04 8.68
N LEU A 54 -4.48 -10.36 7.82
CA LEU A 54 -4.45 -11.61 7.07
C LEU A 54 -3.93 -12.76 7.92
N ALA A 55 -4.47 -13.97 7.68
CA ALA A 55 -3.95 -15.16 8.31
C ALA A 55 -2.51 -15.45 7.85
N VAL A 56 -1.65 -15.92 8.76
CA VAL A 56 -0.22 -16.22 8.49
C VAL A 56 -0.03 -17.23 7.34
N SER A 57 -1.04 -18.05 7.04
CA SER A 57 -1.01 -19.02 5.94
C SER A 57 -1.26 -18.40 4.56
N LYS A 58 -1.58 -17.11 4.45
CA LYS A 58 -1.82 -16.42 3.18
C LYS A 58 -0.48 -16.01 2.55
N SER A 59 -0.39 -16.14 1.23
CA SER A 59 0.75 -15.63 0.47
C SER A 59 0.45 -14.19 0.04
N ILE A 60 1.40 -13.27 0.29
CA ILE A 60 1.25 -11.85 -0.02
C ILE A 60 2.40 -11.45 -0.95
N PHE A 61 2.04 -10.91 -2.11
CA PHE A 61 2.94 -10.16 -2.96
C PHE A 61 2.63 -8.67 -2.82
N GLY A 62 3.57 -7.92 -2.25
CA GLY A 62 3.46 -6.46 -2.14
C GLY A 62 4.42 -5.76 -3.09
N PHE A 63 3.88 -4.88 -3.91
CA PHE A 63 4.64 -3.96 -4.75
C PHE A 63 4.18 -2.55 -4.44
N ILE A 64 5.03 -1.78 -3.75
CA ILE A 64 4.73 -0.38 -3.47
C ILE A 64 5.75 0.55 -4.10
N TYR A 65 5.26 1.64 -4.70
CA TYR A 65 6.11 2.60 -5.38
C TYR A 65 5.94 4.04 -4.92
N ALA A 66 7.04 4.79 -4.97
CA ALA A 66 7.09 6.21 -4.63
C ALA A 66 8.04 6.96 -5.57
N GLY A 67 7.82 8.27 -5.72
CA GLY A 67 8.75 9.13 -6.46
C GLY A 67 10.07 9.41 -5.72
N GLN A 68 10.11 9.18 -4.41
CA GLN A 68 11.26 9.46 -3.53
C GLN A 68 11.33 8.44 -2.39
N ASP A 69 12.55 8.16 -1.92
CA ASP A 69 12.84 7.09 -0.96
C ASP A 69 12.40 7.41 0.47
N GLY A 70 12.55 8.68 0.87
CA GLY A 70 12.14 9.15 2.21
C GLY A 70 10.63 9.09 2.49
N ASN A 71 9.83 8.60 1.55
CA ASN A 71 8.40 8.42 1.76
C ASN A 71 8.06 7.03 2.33
N PHE A 72 8.97 6.06 2.25
CA PHE A 72 8.77 4.73 2.83
C PHE A 72 9.09 4.74 4.32
N PHE A 73 8.20 4.16 5.12
CA PHE A 73 8.39 3.99 6.55
C PHE A 73 8.00 2.56 6.95
N PRO A 74 8.70 1.97 7.94
CA PRO A 74 8.37 0.62 8.40
C PRO A 74 6.99 0.58 9.05
N ASP A 75 6.43 -0.61 9.18
CA ASP A 75 5.22 -0.81 9.97
C ASP A 75 5.49 -0.57 11.47
N ILE A 76 4.45 -0.66 12.30
CA ILE A 76 4.50 -0.40 13.75
C ILE A 76 5.48 -1.29 14.52
N ASP A 77 5.88 -2.43 13.95
CA ASP A 77 6.84 -3.37 14.51
C ASP A 77 8.28 -3.15 13.99
N GLY A 78 8.48 -2.15 13.13
CA GLY A 78 9.77 -1.83 12.52
C GLY A 78 10.09 -2.63 11.26
N ASN A 79 9.23 -3.54 10.81
CA ASN A 79 9.48 -4.36 9.64
C ASN A 79 8.93 -3.74 8.36
N PHE A 80 9.59 -4.04 7.24
CA PHE A 80 9.11 -3.75 5.90
C PHE A 80 8.58 -5.04 5.29
N VAL A 81 7.25 -5.14 5.17
CA VAL A 81 6.59 -6.39 4.72
C VAL A 81 6.38 -6.42 3.20
N PHE A 82 6.64 -5.31 2.50
CA PHE A 82 6.45 -5.18 1.06
C PHE A 82 7.76 -4.87 0.34
N THR A 83 7.85 -5.29 -0.92
CA THR A 83 8.96 -4.89 -1.78
C THR A 83 8.76 -3.45 -2.23
N HIS A 84 9.75 -2.60 -1.96
CA HIS A 84 9.70 -1.17 -2.24
C HIS A 84 10.42 -0.84 -3.54
N HIS A 85 9.82 0.03 -4.35
CA HIS A 85 10.39 0.45 -5.62
C HIS A 85 10.32 1.96 -5.81
N ILE A 86 11.47 2.58 -6.06
CA ILE A 86 11.52 3.97 -6.47
C ILE A 86 11.20 4.08 -7.96
N ILE A 87 10.21 4.91 -8.27
CA ILE A 87 9.78 5.21 -9.63
C ILE A 87 9.65 6.74 -9.75
N ILE A 88 10.75 7.36 -10.19
CA ILE A 88 10.91 8.82 -10.27
C ILE A 88 9.98 9.43 -11.34
N THR A 89 9.60 8.65 -12.36
CA THR A 89 8.75 9.13 -13.46
C THR A 89 7.41 8.40 -13.43
N VAL A 90 6.32 9.16 -13.32
CA VAL A 90 4.94 8.62 -13.38
C VAL A 90 4.53 8.35 -14.83
N VAL A 91 5.44 7.83 -15.65
CA VAL A 91 5.08 7.29 -16.95
C VAL A 91 4.44 5.94 -16.66
N THR A 92 3.13 5.84 -16.84
CA THR A 92 2.33 4.65 -16.53
C THR A 92 2.96 3.36 -17.07
N ASN A 93 3.56 3.41 -18.27
CA ASN A 93 4.22 2.27 -18.90
C ASN A 93 5.44 1.75 -18.11
N THR A 94 6.19 2.65 -17.45
CA THR A 94 7.34 2.27 -16.61
C THR A 94 6.86 1.53 -15.35
N ILE A 95 5.78 1.99 -14.74
CA ILE A 95 5.17 1.36 -13.56
C ILE A 95 4.66 -0.03 -13.93
N VAL A 96 3.87 -0.12 -15.00
CA VAL A 96 3.33 -1.40 -15.50
C VAL A 96 4.43 -2.40 -15.85
N SER A 97 5.47 -1.97 -16.57
CA SER A 97 6.61 -2.83 -16.92
C SER A 97 7.34 -3.36 -15.68
N LYS A 98 7.59 -2.50 -14.68
CA LYS A 98 8.18 -2.93 -13.42
C LYS A 98 7.28 -3.92 -12.67
N ILE A 99 5.98 -3.68 -12.60
CA ILE A 99 5.02 -4.60 -11.97
C ILE A 99 5.11 -5.96 -12.65
N ILE A 100 4.93 -6.02 -13.98
CA ILE A 100 4.94 -7.28 -14.76
C ILE A 100 6.24 -8.07 -14.54
N THR A 101 7.38 -7.38 -14.45
CA THR A 101 8.69 -8.02 -14.25
C THR A 101 8.83 -8.66 -12.86
N HIS A 102 8.11 -8.16 -11.86
CA HIS A 102 8.17 -8.64 -10.48
C HIS A 102 6.99 -9.52 -10.08
N LEU A 103 5.95 -9.61 -10.92
CA LEU A 103 4.78 -10.45 -10.64
C LEU A 103 5.21 -11.93 -10.50
N PRO A 104 4.73 -12.64 -9.45
CA PRO A 104 5.00 -14.05 -9.29
C PRO A 104 4.44 -14.86 -10.46
N LYS A 105 5.20 -15.83 -10.97
CA LYS A 105 4.81 -16.61 -12.18
C LYS A 105 3.64 -17.60 -11.95
N ASN A 106 3.23 -17.83 -10.71
CA ASN A 106 2.24 -18.84 -10.31
C ASN A 106 1.04 -18.23 -9.57
N LEU A 107 0.27 -17.39 -10.26
CA LEU A 107 -0.85 -16.63 -9.70
C LEU A 107 -2.22 -17.27 -9.96
N ASN A 108 -2.33 -18.58 -9.82
CA ASN A 108 -3.67 -19.19 -9.80
C ASN A 108 -4.40 -18.70 -8.54
N ASP A 109 -5.63 -18.23 -8.70
CA ASP A 109 -6.54 -17.79 -7.63
C ASP A 109 -6.09 -16.57 -6.79
N ALA A 110 -5.45 -15.57 -7.40
CA ALA A 110 -5.05 -14.33 -6.72
C ALA A 110 -6.10 -13.20 -6.85
N ILE A 111 -6.25 -12.40 -5.80
CA ILE A 111 -7.04 -11.16 -5.83
C ILE A 111 -6.09 -9.96 -5.86
N ALA A 112 -6.25 -9.14 -6.89
CA ALA A 112 -5.56 -7.86 -7.01
C ALA A 112 -6.36 -6.74 -6.36
N SER A 113 -5.73 -5.97 -5.48
CA SER A 113 -6.29 -4.73 -4.92
C SER A 113 -5.41 -3.55 -5.32
N GLY A 114 -5.94 -2.66 -6.16
CA GLY A 114 -5.31 -1.42 -6.62
C GLY A 114 -6.30 -0.24 -6.62
N ILE A 115 -5.79 1.01 -6.67
CA ILE A 115 -6.60 2.24 -6.74
C ILE A 115 -7.56 2.18 -7.97
N PRO A 116 -8.77 2.78 -7.91
CA PRO A 116 -9.81 2.68 -8.96
C PRO A 116 -9.42 3.13 -10.38
N ASN A 117 -8.21 3.63 -10.61
CA ASN A 117 -7.74 3.99 -11.95
C ASN A 117 -6.89 2.88 -12.61
N LEU A 118 -6.70 1.74 -11.95
CA LEU A 118 -6.10 0.53 -12.51
C LEU A 118 -7.20 -0.50 -12.85
N HIS A 119 -8.27 -0.05 -13.50
CA HIS A 119 -9.30 -0.98 -13.96
C HIS A 119 -8.77 -1.86 -15.11
N ARG A 120 -8.78 -3.18 -14.85
CA ARG A 120 -8.54 -4.33 -15.73
C ARG A 120 -7.08 -4.69 -16.02
N PHE A 121 -6.58 -5.62 -15.23
CA PHE A 121 -5.68 -6.67 -15.69
C PHE A 121 -6.22 -8.04 -15.29
N VAL A 122 -7.27 -8.48 -16.00
CA VAL A 122 -7.54 -9.87 -16.38
C VAL A 122 -8.26 -9.83 -17.72
#